data_AF-A0A8D4VNP7-F1
#
_entry.id   AF-A0A8D4VNP7-F1
#
_cell.length_a   1.000
_cell.length_b   1.000
_cell.length_c   1.000
_cell.angle_alpha   90.00
_cell.angle_beta   90.00
_cell.angle_gamma   90.00
#
_symmetry.space_group_name_H-M   'P 1'
#
loop_
_entity.id
_entity.type
_entity.pdbx_description
1 polymer ?
#
loop_
_entity_poly.entity_id
_entity_poly.type
_entity_poly.pdbx_seq_one_letter_code
_entity_poly.pdbx_strand_id
1 'polypeptide(L)'
;MNALSAILDVIISLSFVYLLLSLICTASVEYLEILLKKRGRFLRLGLMELLAGDNNDSLAKPLVDAVYNNPLVYGLYQNDAKEGGMFKPSNLPSYIPSNTFVLALLDEIAQKQTGDQPAAPPKTVDDIAHVIANTTLLDDGQKRALASLLAAAKDDYNAAIKQLETWYDTGTQRVSGWYRKHTQQLSLIIAAVLVVCLNVNTLAITQALMVDDTLRNQIVANADAYMVKNPAAPTAGVNEKALQDQIQDTQMALASLKLPIGWQRSEAKAGEKQSGEKDRCVAYVEIFFGWLISAIAISFGAPFWFDVLNKVMQFRSALKPLPKA
;
A
#
# COMPACT_ATOMS: atom_id res chain seq x y z
N MET A 1 -25.40 23.54 24.59
CA MET A 1 -24.65 23.30 23.34
C MET A 1 -25.60 23.48 22.17
N ASN A 2 -25.23 24.23 21.14
CA ASN A 2 -26.03 24.28 19.91
C ASN A 2 -26.00 22.90 19.25
N ALA A 3 -27.13 22.44 18.68
CA ALA A 3 -27.23 21.12 18.03
C ALA A 3 -26.10 20.88 17.00
N LEU A 4 -25.67 21.94 16.31
CA LEU A 4 -24.53 21.94 15.40
C LEU A 4 -23.21 21.49 16.06
N SER A 5 -22.93 21.95 17.29
CA SER A 5 -21.72 21.58 18.03
C SER A 5 -21.74 20.09 18.41
N ALA A 6 -22.90 19.58 18.82
CA ALA A 6 -23.04 18.17 19.18
C ALA A 6 -22.84 17.26 17.96
N ILE A 7 -23.43 17.60 16.81
CA ILE A 7 -23.22 16.86 15.55
C ILE A 7 -21.74 16.88 15.15
N LEU A 8 -21.06 18.03 15.29
CA LEU A 8 -19.65 18.14 14.95
C LEU A 8 -18.76 17.27 15.85
N ASP A 9 -19.05 17.23 17.15
CA ASP A 9 -18.35 16.37 18.10
C ASP A 9 -18.57 14.88 17.80
N VAL A 10 -19.76 14.48 17.30
CA VAL A 10 -20.01 13.11 16.81
C VAL A 10 -19.17 12.81 15.58
N ILE A 11 -19.09 13.73 14.61
CA ILE A 11 -18.27 13.54 13.39
C ILE A 11 -16.79 13.41 13.75
N ILE A 12 -16.28 14.24 14.67
CA ILE A 12 -14.89 14.15 15.17
C ILE A 12 -14.66 12.79 15.81
N SER A 13 -15.55 12.39 16.71
CA SER A 13 -15.43 11.11 17.43
C SER A 13 -15.41 9.93 16.46
N LEU A 14 -16.35 9.91 15.50
CA LEU A 14 -16.44 8.85 14.51
C LEU A 14 -15.20 8.82 13.59
N SER A 15 -14.73 9.99 13.16
CA SER A 15 -13.52 10.10 12.33
C SER A 15 -12.28 9.59 13.07
N PHE A 16 -12.15 9.92 14.36
CA PHE A 16 -11.05 9.44 15.20
C PHE A 16 -11.11 7.93 15.43
N VAL A 17 -12.29 7.36 15.69
CA VAL A 17 -12.46 5.90 15.81
C VAL A 17 -12.03 5.19 14.53
N TYR A 18 -12.46 5.68 13.36
CA TYR A 18 -12.04 5.09 12.09
C TYR A 18 -10.58 5.31 11.76
N LEU A 19 -9.97 6.42 12.18
CA LEU A 19 -8.53 6.62 12.08
C LEU A 19 -7.77 5.51 12.82
N LEU A 20 -8.14 5.21 14.07
CA LEU A 20 -7.50 4.16 14.86
C LEU A 20 -7.72 2.76 14.27
N LEU A 21 -8.95 2.45 13.84
CA LEU A 21 -9.24 1.16 13.21
C LEU A 21 -8.51 1.00 11.87
N SER A 22 -8.38 2.08 11.10
CA SER A 22 -7.64 2.09 9.84
C SER A 22 -6.13 1.97 10.06
N LEU A 23 -5.58 2.52 11.15
CA LEU A 23 -4.19 2.31 11.53
C LEU A 23 -3.90 0.83 11.81
N ILE A 24 -4.79 0.15 12.53
CA ILE A 24 -4.68 -1.30 12.77
C ILE A 24 -4.79 -2.09 11.46
N CYS A 25 -5.70 -1.70 10.57
CA CYS A 25 -5.85 -2.33 9.26
C CYS A 25 -4.59 -2.18 8.41
N THR A 26 -4.07 -0.95 8.27
CA THR A 26 -2.83 -0.68 7.52
C THR A 26 -1.65 -1.47 8.12
N ALA A 27 -1.52 -1.48 9.44
CA ALA A 27 -0.47 -2.24 10.12
C ALA A 27 -0.57 -3.75 9.86
N SER A 28 -1.79 -4.28 9.81
CA SER A 28 -2.05 -5.69 9.49
C SER A 28 -1.70 -6.02 8.04
N VAL A 29 -2.02 -5.12 7.10
CA VAL A 29 -1.61 -5.24 5.68
C VAL A 29 -0.08 -5.26 5.59
N GLU A 30 0.59 -4.34 6.26
CA GLU A 30 2.06 -4.24 6.25
C GLU A 30 2.72 -5.48 6.85
N TYR A 31 2.23 -5.97 7.99
CA TYR A 31 2.72 -7.20 8.61
C TYR A 31 2.62 -8.40 7.67
N LEU A 32 1.47 -8.55 6.99
CA LEU A 32 1.28 -9.61 6.01
C LEU A 32 2.16 -9.42 4.76
N GLU A 33 2.38 -8.19 4.30
CA GLU A 33 3.29 -7.90 3.18
C GLU A 33 4.75 -8.19 3.53
N ILE A 34 5.18 -7.92 4.77
CA ILE A 34 6.52 -8.27 5.28
C ILE A 34 6.69 -9.79 5.28
N LEU A 35 5.71 -10.54 5.78
CA LEU A 35 5.76 -12.01 5.80
C LEU A 35 5.74 -12.60 4.39
N LEU A 36 4.91 -12.04 3.50
CA LEU A 36 4.73 -12.56 2.15
C LEU A 36 5.78 -12.04 1.17
N LYS A 37 6.58 -11.02 1.51
CA LYS A 37 7.64 -10.42 0.68
C LYS A 37 7.22 -10.23 -0.79
N LYS A 38 5.99 -9.76 -1.03
CA LYS A 38 5.40 -9.78 -2.38
C LYS A 38 5.91 -8.65 -3.26
N ARG A 39 6.33 -7.51 -2.69
CA ARG A 39 6.74 -6.32 -3.46
C ARG A 39 7.84 -6.61 -4.48
N GLY A 40 8.91 -7.31 -4.08
CA GLY A 40 9.97 -7.72 -5.01
C GLY A 40 9.48 -8.69 -6.10
N ARG A 41 8.49 -9.56 -5.78
CA ARG A 41 7.87 -10.45 -6.76
C ARG A 41 7.03 -9.70 -7.78
N PHE A 42 6.28 -8.67 -7.34
CA PHE A 42 5.51 -7.82 -8.25
C PHE A 42 6.41 -7.09 -9.22
N LEU A 43 7.56 -6.57 -8.76
CA LEU A 43 8.55 -5.98 -9.66
C LEU A 43 9.04 -7.00 -10.68
N ARG A 44 9.46 -8.20 -10.24
CA ARG A 44 9.92 -9.25 -11.15
C ARG A 44 8.87 -9.66 -12.18
N LEU A 45 7.63 -9.86 -11.76
CA LEU A 45 6.50 -10.15 -12.66
C LEU A 45 6.26 -9.00 -13.66
N GLY A 46 6.39 -7.77 -13.19
CA GLY A 46 6.29 -6.59 -14.01
C GLY A 46 7.38 -6.46 -15.06
N LEU A 47 8.61 -6.83 -14.73
CA LEU A 47 9.72 -6.91 -15.68
C LEU A 47 9.53 -8.06 -16.67
N MET A 48 8.98 -9.18 -16.21
CA MET A 48 8.61 -10.28 -17.10
C MET A 48 7.55 -9.83 -18.11
N GLU A 49 6.53 -9.09 -17.70
CA GLU A 49 5.52 -8.52 -18.61
C GLU A 49 6.12 -7.45 -19.54
N LEU A 50 7.00 -6.57 -19.02
CA LEU A 50 7.66 -5.53 -19.82
C LEU A 50 8.55 -6.13 -20.91
N LEU A 51 9.19 -7.26 -20.60
CA LEU A 51 10.07 -8.02 -21.49
C LEU A 51 9.38 -9.28 -22.05
N ALA A 52 8.06 -9.40 -21.94
CA ALA A 52 7.29 -10.44 -22.62
C ALA A 52 6.98 -9.90 -24.02
N GLY A 53 7.54 -10.55 -25.03
CA GLY A 53 7.30 -10.21 -26.43
C GLY A 53 5.99 -10.83 -26.91
N ASP A 54 5.91 -11.13 -28.21
CA ASP A 54 4.75 -11.84 -28.80
C ASP A 54 4.73 -13.33 -28.40
N ASN A 55 5.90 -13.88 -28.06
CA ASN A 55 6.09 -15.25 -27.58
C ASN A 55 6.17 -15.31 -26.05
N ASN A 56 5.05 -15.68 -25.45
CA ASN A 56 4.75 -15.60 -24.02
C ASN A 56 5.77 -16.36 -23.12
N ASP A 57 6.34 -15.65 -22.14
CA ASP A 57 7.18 -16.09 -21.00
C ASP A 57 8.55 -16.77 -21.22
N SER A 58 8.81 -17.46 -22.34
CA SER A 58 10.00 -18.31 -22.45
C SER A 58 11.34 -17.56 -22.53
N LEU A 59 11.35 -16.35 -23.12
CA LEU A 59 12.53 -15.48 -23.23
C LEU A 59 12.61 -14.46 -22.09
N ALA A 60 11.46 -13.93 -21.66
CA ALA A 60 11.36 -12.89 -20.64
C ALA A 60 11.91 -13.36 -19.30
N LYS A 61 11.48 -14.55 -18.84
CA LYS A 61 11.87 -15.09 -17.54
C LYS A 61 13.40 -15.24 -17.39
N PRO A 62 14.13 -15.95 -18.29
CA PRO A 62 15.57 -16.11 -18.14
C PRO A 62 16.32 -14.79 -18.25
N LEU A 63 15.86 -13.85 -19.08
CA LEU A 63 16.47 -12.52 -19.18
C LEU A 63 16.30 -11.71 -17.89
N VAL A 64 15.08 -11.68 -17.34
CA VAL A 64 14.81 -11.02 -16.05
C VAL A 64 15.62 -11.66 -14.93
N ASP A 65 15.67 -12.99 -14.87
CA ASP A 65 16.47 -13.71 -13.87
C ASP A 65 17.97 -13.42 -14.02
N ALA A 66 18.47 -13.25 -15.24
CA ALA A 66 19.85 -12.82 -15.50
C ALA A 66 20.11 -11.40 -14.98
N VAL A 67 19.21 -10.44 -15.27
CA VAL A 67 19.32 -9.06 -14.76
C VAL A 67 19.34 -9.03 -13.23
N TYR A 68 18.48 -9.81 -12.56
CA TYR A 68 18.50 -9.91 -11.09
C TYR A 68 19.79 -10.54 -10.53
N ASN A 69 20.48 -11.35 -11.33
CA ASN A 69 21.77 -11.96 -11.01
C ASN A 69 22.97 -11.15 -11.53
N ASN A 70 22.75 -9.98 -12.14
CA ASN A 70 23.82 -9.11 -12.60
C ASN A 70 24.55 -8.44 -11.41
N PRO A 71 25.89 -8.35 -11.41
CA PRO A 71 26.66 -7.71 -10.33
C PRO A 71 26.23 -6.28 -9.98
N LEU A 72 25.70 -5.52 -10.95
CA LEU A 72 25.19 -4.16 -10.72
C LEU A 72 23.96 -4.12 -9.81
N VAL A 73 23.21 -5.22 -9.70
CA VAL A 73 21.97 -5.32 -8.90
C VAL A 73 22.25 -5.81 -7.48
N TYR A 74 23.41 -6.41 -7.21
CA TYR A 74 23.70 -7.08 -5.93
C TYR A 74 23.61 -6.14 -4.71
N GLY A 75 23.99 -4.87 -4.88
CA GLY A 75 23.90 -3.87 -3.82
C GLY A 75 22.47 -3.53 -3.38
N LEU A 76 21.45 -3.98 -4.13
CA LEU A 76 20.05 -3.73 -3.82
C LEU A 76 19.41 -4.80 -2.91
N TYR A 77 20.06 -5.95 -2.75
CA TYR A 77 19.58 -7.01 -1.86
C TYR A 77 19.86 -6.66 -0.39
N GLN A 78 18.86 -6.85 0.47
CA GLN A 78 19.01 -6.63 1.91
C GLN A 78 19.26 -7.97 2.63
N ASN A 79 20.38 -8.08 3.34
CA ASN A 79 20.72 -9.21 4.23
C ASN A 79 20.68 -10.60 3.57
N ASP A 80 21.31 -10.78 2.41
CA ASP A 80 21.30 -12.07 1.70
C ASP A 80 22.65 -12.72 1.43
N ALA A 81 22.67 -14.02 1.74
CA ALA A 81 23.64 -14.99 1.28
C ALA A 81 23.10 -15.71 0.04
N LYS A 82 23.93 -15.88 -1.00
CA LYS A 82 23.61 -16.73 -2.16
C LYS A 82 23.43 -18.18 -1.69
N GLU A 83 22.34 -18.83 -2.05
CA GLU A 83 22.14 -20.27 -1.80
C GLU A 83 22.21 -20.99 -3.15
N GLY A 84 23.21 -21.86 -3.34
CA GLY A 84 23.40 -22.55 -4.62
C GLY A 84 23.72 -21.62 -5.81
N GLY A 85 24.29 -20.44 -5.57
CA GLY A 85 24.71 -19.50 -6.64
C GLY A 85 23.65 -18.49 -7.11
N MET A 86 22.40 -18.60 -6.64
CA MET A 86 21.34 -17.63 -6.91
C MET A 86 20.86 -16.92 -5.62
N PHE A 87 20.36 -15.69 -5.76
CA PHE A 87 19.64 -15.01 -4.69
C PHE A 87 18.26 -15.63 -4.51
N LYS A 88 17.80 -15.74 -3.24
CA LYS A 88 16.48 -16.32 -2.94
C LYS A 88 15.38 -15.44 -3.55
N PRO A 89 14.41 -16.02 -4.30
CA PRO A 89 13.27 -15.28 -4.86
C PRO A 89 12.43 -14.53 -3.80
N SER A 90 12.51 -14.96 -2.54
CA SER A 90 11.84 -14.32 -1.42
C SER A 90 12.41 -12.94 -1.07
N ASN A 91 13.63 -12.60 -1.47
CA ASN A 91 14.31 -11.37 -1.07
C ASN A 91 14.68 -10.46 -2.23
N LEU A 92 13.94 -10.59 -3.34
CA LEU A 92 14.10 -9.71 -4.49
C LEU A 92 13.95 -8.24 -4.08
N PRO A 93 14.80 -7.33 -4.60
CA PRO A 93 14.68 -5.92 -4.31
C PRO A 93 13.30 -5.39 -4.70
N SER A 94 12.75 -4.52 -3.85
CA SER A 94 11.43 -3.91 -4.03
C SER A 94 11.39 -2.83 -5.11
N TYR A 95 12.57 -2.38 -5.56
CA TYR A 95 12.77 -1.38 -6.60
C TYR A 95 14.18 -1.55 -7.19
N ILE A 96 14.30 -1.42 -8.51
CA ILE A 96 15.60 -1.34 -9.21
C ILE A 96 15.65 0.05 -9.88
N PRO A 97 16.65 0.89 -9.60
CA PRO A 97 16.82 2.17 -10.28
C PRO A 97 16.96 1.99 -11.80
N SER A 98 16.36 2.88 -12.58
CA SER A 98 16.32 2.78 -14.04
C SER A 98 17.70 2.69 -14.69
N ASN A 99 18.65 3.51 -14.23
CA ASN A 99 20.05 3.44 -14.69
C ASN A 99 20.68 2.06 -14.45
N THR A 100 20.44 1.48 -13.27
CA THR A 100 21.00 0.17 -12.87
C THR A 100 20.39 -0.93 -13.72
N PHE A 101 19.07 -0.86 -13.95
CA PHE A 101 18.38 -1.81 -14.81
C PHE A 101 18.87 -1.74 -16.26
N VAL A 102 18.96 -0.54 -16.85
CA VAL A 102 19.37 -0.37 -18.26
C VAL A 102 20.80 -0.88 -18.46
N LEU A 103 21.72 -0.53 -17.56
CA LEU A 103 23.11 -0.99 -17.65
C LEU A 103 23.22 -2.51 -17.48
N ALA A 104 22.51 -3.09 -16.49
CA ALA A 104 22.48 -4.52 -16.30
C ALA A 104 21.87 -5.25 -17.52
N LEU A 105 20.78 -4.73 -18.08
CA LEU A 105 20.14 -5.30 -19.27
C LEU A 105 21.10 -5.31 -20.47
N LEU A 106 21.78 -4.19 -20.74
CA LEU A 106 22.72 -4.10 -21.85
C LEU A 106 23.95 -5.00 -21.65
N ASP A 107 24.46 -5.08 -20.41
CA ASP A 107 25.55 -5.99 -20.06
C ASP A 107 25.13 -7.46 -20.29
N GLU A 108 23.99 -7.90 -19.75
CA GLU A 108 23.50 -9.28 -19.96
C GLU A 108 23.32 -9.63 -21.45
N ILE A 109 22.81 -8.68 -22.25
CA ILE A 109 22.66 -8.87 -23.68
C ILE A 109 24.02 -8.98 -24.38
N ALA A 110 24.99 -8.14 -24.00
CA ALA A 110 26.33 -8.14 -24.57
C ALA A 110 27.13 -9.40 -24.19
N GLN A 111 27.12 -9.81 -22.91
CA GLN A 111 27.83 -11.00 -22.44
C GLN A 111 27.35 -12.27 -23.15
N LYS A 112 26.05 -12.38 -23.43
CA LYS A 112 25.52 -13.56 -24.13
C LYS A 112 25.98 -13.66 -25.60
N GLN A 113 26.49 -12.59 -26.19
CA GLN A 113 27.05 -12.60 -27.55
C GLN A 113 28.51 -13.07 -27.59
N THR A 114 29.27 -12.85 -26.51
CA THR A 114 30.70 -13.16 -26.45
C THR A 114 31.01 -14.50 -25.76
N GLY A 115 29.99 -15.19 -25.24
CA GLY A 115 30.15 -16.49 -24.60
C GLY A 115 30.98 -16.40 -23.32
N ASP A 116 32.09 -17.14 -23.25
CA ASP A 116 32.98 -17.17 -22.07
C ASP A 116 33.93 -15.95 -21.99
N GLN A 117 33.99 -15.10 -23.02
CA GLN A 117 34.81 -13.88 -22.96
C GLN A 117 34.01 -12.71 -22.39
N PRO A 118 34.58 -11.93 -21.44
CA PRO A 118 33.93 -10.72 -20.94
C PRO A 118 33.65 -9.75 -22.08
N ALA A 119 32.37 -9.48 -22.35
CA ALA A 119 31.99 -8.42 -23.27
C ALA A 119 32.43 -7.06 -22.72
N ALA A 120 32.94 -6.20 -23.60
CA ALA A 120 33.08 -4.80 -23.26
C ALA A 120 31.69 -4.14 -23.22
N PRO A 121 31.43 -3.22 -22.28
CA PRO A 121 30.17 -2.49 -22.26
C PRO A 121 30.03 -1.64 -23.54
N PRO A 122 28.83 -1.53 -24.12
CA PRO A 122 28.60 -0.69 -25.28
C PRO A 122 28.89 0.78 -24.95
N LYS A 123 29.61 1.49 -25.84
CA LYS A 123 30.09 2.86 -25.58
C LYS A 123 29.45 3.90 -26.50
N THR A 124 28.86 3.47 -27.59
CA THR A 124 28.21 4.32 -28.60
C THR A 124 26.77 3.86 -28.84
N VAL A 125 25.96 4.71 -29.47
CA VAL A 125 24.58 4.34 -29.83
C VAL A 125 24.58 3.17 -30.82
N ASP A 126 25.53 3.14 -31.76
CA ASP A 126 25.70 2.04 -32.72
C ASP A 126 26.05 0.72 -32.02
N ASP A 127 26.90 0.76 -30.98
CA ASP A 127 27.19 -0.44 -30.18
C ASP A 127 25.93 -0.99 -29.52
N ILE A 128 25.12 -0.11 -28.91
CA ILE A 128 23.86 -0.51 -28.27
C ILE A 128 22.90 -1.10 -29.32
N ALA A 129 22.75 -0.43 -30.46
CA ALA A 129 21.89 -0.89 -31.55
C ALA A 129 22.33 -2.27 -32.07
N HIS A 130 23.64 -2.48 -32.24
CA HIS A 130 24.23 -3.75 -32.66
C HIS A 130 23.98 -4.86 -31.64
N VAL A 131 24.19 -4.58 -30.35
CA VAL A 131 23.98 -5.53 -29.25
C VAL A 131 22.49 -5.93 -29.18
N ILE A 132 21.56 -5.00 -29.33
CA ILE A 132 20.13 -5.28 -29.32
C ILE A 132 19.70 -6.07 -30.57
N ALA A 133 20.17 -5.71 -31.76
CA ALA A 133 19.76 -6.36 -33.00
C ALA A 133 20.15 -7.86 -33.04
N ASN A 134 21.34 -8.18 -32.53
CA ASN A 134 21.95 -9.51 -32.67
C ASN A 134 21.65 -10.46 -31.50
N THR A 135 20.90 -10.05 -30.48
CA THR A 135 20.62 -10.92 -29.34
C THR A 135 19.56 -11.98 -29.63
N THR A 136 19.68 -13.13 -28.96
CA THR A 136 18.65 -14.17 -28.90
C THR A 136 17.78 -14.07 -27.66
N LEU A 137 18.04 -13.09 -26.78
CA LEU A 137 17.29 -12.86 -25.54
C LEU A 137 16.01 -12.06 -25.75
N LEU A 138 15.91 -11.32 -26.85
CA LEU A 138 14.79 -10.49 -27.22
C LEU A 138 14.17 -11.00 -28.52
N ASP A 139 12.86 -10.87 -28.64
CA ASP A 139 12.16 -11.16 -29.89
C ASP A 139 12.20 -9.98 -30.88
N ASP A 140 11.69 -10.18 -32.09
CA ASP A 140 11.73 -9.16 -33.14
C ASP A 140 10.90 -7.91 -32.79
N GLY A 141 9.81 -8.08 -32.04
CA GLY A 141 8.96 -6.98 -31.58
C GLY A 141 9.71 -6.07 -30.60
N GLN A 142 10.38 -6.68 -29.63
CA GLN A 142 11.19 -5.98 -28.62
C GLN A 142 12.40 -5.31 -29.24
N LYS A 143 13.12 -6.00 -30.12
CA LYS A 143 14.25 -5.41 -30.85
C LYS A 143 13.81 -4.17 -31.61
N ARG A 144 12.67 -4.24 -32.31
CA ARG A 144 12.10 -3.09 -33.03
C ARG A 144 11.71 -1.96 -32.09
N ALA A 145 11.09 -2.27 -30.96
CA ALA A 145 10.71 -1.27 -29.96
C ALA A 145 11.95 -0.55 -29.41
N LEU A 146 12.97 -1.28 -28.95
CA LEU A 146 14.19 -0.68 -28.42
C LEU A 146 14.98 0.07 -29.52
N ALA A 147 15.05 -0.46 -30.74
CA ALA A 147 15.69 0.23 -31.86
C ALA A 147 15.01 1.58 -32.17
N SER A 148 13.68 1.66 -32.05
CA SER A 148 12.95 2.92 -32.24
C SER A 148 13.28 3.97 -31.17
N LEU A 149 13.56 3.52 -29.94
CA LEU A 149 14.02 4.40 -28.85
C LEU A 149 15.42 4.95 -29.15
N LEU A 150 16.33 4.11 -29.66
CA LEU A 150 17.68 4.54 -30.03
C LEU A 150 17.68 5.49 -31.22
N ALA A 151 16.83 5.26 -32.22
CA ALA A 151 16.74 6.12 -33.40
C ALA A 151 16.40 7.58 -33.04
N ALA A 152 15.63 7.80 -31.96
CA ALA A 152 15.30 9.13 -31.46
C ALA A 152 16.51 9.87 -30.84
N ALA A 153 17.51 9.12 -30.36
CA ALA A 153 18.70 9.65 -29.71
C ALA A 153 19.84 10.01 -30.70
N LYS A 154 19.75 9.61 -31.97
CA LYS A 154 20.81 9.79 -32.98
C LYS A 154 22.15 9.24 -32.45
N ASP A 155 23.21 10.05 -32.43
CA ASP A 155 24.55 9.65 -31.96
C ASP A 155 24.82 10.00 -30.49
N ASP A 156 23.82 10.52 -29.76
CA ASP A 156 23.99 10.89 -28.35
C ASP A 156 23.76 9.68 -27.43
N TYR A 157 24.87 9.13 -26.93
CA TYR A 157 24.86 8.00 -26.00
C TYR A 157 24.04 8.28 -24.74
N ASN A 158 24.18 9.47 -24.14
CA ASN A 158 23.46 9.79 -22.91
C ASN A 158 21.96 9.94 -23.17
N ALA A 159 21.58 10.52 -24.31
CA ALA A 159 20.18 10.57 -24.74
C ALA A 159 19.61 9.16 -24.99
N ALA A 160 20.40 8.26 -25.59
CA ALA A 160 19.99 6.87 -25.83
C ALA A 160 19.73 6.12 -24.52
N ILE A 161 20.66 6.20 -23.57
CA ILE A 161 20.48 5.65 -22.22
C ILE A 161 19.24 6.27 -21.56
N LYS A 162 19.06 7.59 -21.67
CA LYS A 162 17.91 8.26 -21.06
C LYS A 162 16.58 7.79 -21.64
N GLN A 163 16.53 7.51 -22.94
CA GLN A 163 15.33 6.99 -23.58
C GLN A 163 14.99 5.57 -23.11
N LEU A 164 16.01 4.72 -22.91
CA LEU A 164 15.83 3.37 -22.34
C LEU A 164 15.38 3.43 -20.88
N GLU A 165 15.95 4.33 -20.08
CA GLU A 165 15.50 4.57 -18.70
C GLU A 165 14.03 4.99 -18.67
N THR A 166 13.65 5.93 -19.54
CA THR A 166 12.27 6.44 -19.63
C THR A 166 11.30 5.34 -20.03
N TRP A 167 11.69 4.45 -20.94
CA TRP A 167 10.91 3.28 -21.33
C TRP A 167 10.70 2.33 -20.15
N TYR A 168 11.75 2.04 -19.38
CA TYR A 168 11.67 1.24 -18.16
C TYR A 168 10.77 1.89 -17.10
N ASP A 169 10.95 3.18 -16.82
CA ASP A 169 10.16 3.92 -15.83
C ASP A 169 8.67 3.89 -16.21
N THR A 170 8.37 4.09 -17.48
CA THR A 170 6.99 4.01 -18.01
C THR A 170 6.42 2.59 -17.88
N GLY A 171 7.22 1.56 -18.19
CA GLY A 171 6.84 0.16 -18.04
C GLY A 171 6.55 -0.24 -16.60
N THR A 172 7.42 0.17 -15.67
CA THR A 172 7.30 -0.16 -14.24
C THR A 172 6.24 0.65 -13.50
N GLN A 173 5.84 1.81 -14.01
CA GLN A 173 4.66 2.53 -13.51
C GLN A 173 3.38 1.69 -13.61
N ARG A 174 3.22 0.88 -14.67
CA ARG A 174 2.07 -0.04 -14.82
C ARG A 174 2.07 -1.14 -13.75
N VAL A 175 3.25 -1.66 -13.42
CA VAL A 175 3.47 -2.67 -12.37
C VAL A 175 3.07 -2.13 -10.99
N SER A 176 3.42 -0.87 -10.73
CA SER A 176 3.02 -0.17 -9.50
C SER A 176 1.50 -0.07 -9.36
N GLY A 177 0.77 0.04 -10.47
CA GLY A 177 -0.70 0.03 -10.49
C GLY A 177 -1.30 -1.31 -10.05
N TRP A 178 -0.75 -2.44 -10.50
CA TRP A 178 -1.18 -3.77 -10.07
C TRP A 178 -0.91 -4.01 -8.58
N TYR A 179 0.25 -3.59 -8.09
CA TYR A 179 0.57 -3.64 -6.67
C TYR A 179 -0.41 -2.81 -5.84
N ARG A 180 -0.73 -1.58 -6.27
CA ARG A 180 -1.72 -0.73 -5.60
C ARG A 180 -3.11 -1.36 -5.56
N LYS A 181 -3.53 -2.03 -6.65
CA LYS A 181 -4.80 -2.76 -6.68
C LYS A 181 -4.79 -3.95 -5.71
N HIS A 182 -3.68 -4.69 -5.65
CA HIS A 182 -3.51 -5.80 -4.73
C HIS A 182 -3.61 -5.35 -3.27
N THR A 183 -2.86 -4.32 -2.89
CA THR A 183 -2.87 -3.80 -1.51
C THR A 183 -4.23 -3.25 -1.14
N GLN A 184 -4.93 -2.57 -2.05
CA GLN A 184 -6.30 -2.10 -1.81
C GLN A 184 -7.29 -3.25 -1.58
N GLN A 185 -7.22 -4.33 -2.37
CA GLN A 185 -8.05 -5.52 -2.18
C GLN A 185 -7.73 -6.22 -0.86
N LEU A 186 -6.45 -6.32 -0.51
CA LEU A 186 -6.01 -6.91 0.75
C LEU A 186 -6.51 -6.09 1.95
N SER A 187 -6.43 -4.75 1.89
CA SER A 187 -6.99 -3.87 2.92
C SER A 187 -8.48 -4.08 3.12
N LEU A 188 -9.25 -4.25 2.03
CA LEU A 188 -10.70 -4.51 2.15
C LEU A 188 -11.00 -5.85 2.82
N ILE A 189 -10.25 -6.91 2.46
CA ILE A 189 -10.41 -8.24 3.07
C ILE A 189 -10.06 -8.19 4.56
N ILE A 190 -8.94 -7.55 4.91
CA ILE A 190 -8.50 -7.41 6.30
C ILE A 190 -9.49 -6.56 7.09
N ALA A 191 -9.98 -5.45 6.53
CA ALA A 191 -11.02 -4.63 7.15
C ALA A 191 -12.29 -5.45 7.43
N ALA A 192 -12.75 -6.26 6.46
CA ALA A 192 -13.91 -7.13 6.64
C ALA A 192 -13.70 -8.16 7.77
N VAL A 193 -12.52 -8.79 7.82
CA VAL A 193 -12.16 -9.74 8.90
C VAL A 193 -12.11 -9.03 10.25
N LEU A 194 -11.43 -7.88 10.34
CA LEU A 194 -11.31 -7.11 11.58
C LEU A 194 -12.68 -6.70 12.12
N VAL A 195 -13.57 -6.23 11.26
CA VAL A 195 -14.92 -5.79 11.64
C VAL A 195 -15.74 -6.94 12.23
N VAL A 196 -15.67 -8.12 11.64
CA VAL A 196 -16.37 -9.30 12.17
C VAL A 196 -15.74 -9.77 13.48
N CYS A 197 -14.41 -9.92 13.52
CA CYS A 197 -13.69 -10.40 14.70
C CYS A 197 -13.89 -9.47 15.91
N LEU A 198 -13.80 -8.17 15.70
CA LEU A 198 -13.94 -7.15 16.73
C LEU A 198 -15.40 -6.67 16.92
N ASN A 199 -16.34 -7.20 16.15
CA ASN A 199 -17.74 -6.75 16.10
C ASN A 199 -17.87 -5.22 16.02
N VAL A 200 -17.20 -4.61 15.05
CA VAL A 200 -17.26 -3.15 14.83
C VAL A 200 -18.54 -2.81 14.09
N ASN A 201 -19.51 -2.20 14.76
CA ASN A 201 -20.77 -1.79 14.13
C ASN A 201 -20.91 -0.26 14.10
N THR A 202 -20.83 0.34 12.91
CA THR A 202 -20.97 1.79 12.72
C THR A 202 -22.25 2.35 13.32
N LEU A 203 -23.37 1.65 13.15
CA LEU A 203 -24.68 2.11 13.62
C LEU A 203 -24.71 2.15 15.15
N ALA A 204 -24.21 1.10 15.79
CA ALA A 204 -24.10 1.03 17.25
C ALA A 204 -23.14 2.10 17.83
N ILE A 205 -21.97 2.29 17.20
CA ILE A 205 -21.01 3.33 17.61
C ILE A 205 -21.65 4.71 17.47
N THR A 206 -22.29 4.99 16.33
CA THR A 206 -22.92 6.30 16.08
C THR A 206 -24.04 6.58 17.09
N GLN A 207 -24.88 5.58 17.37
CA GLN A 207 -25.94 5.71 18.38
C GLN A 207 -25.37 5.96 19.77
N ALA A 208 -24.33 5.24 20.18
CA ALA A 208 -23.68 5.47 21.46
C ALA A 208 -23.09 6.88 21.56
N LEU A 209 -22.47 7.40 20.50
CA LEU A 209 -21.93 8.77 20.47
C LEU A 209 -23.02 9.84 20.50
N MET A 210 -24.19 9.57 19.93
CA MET A 210 -25.33 10.49 19.97
C MET A 210 -26.01 10.54 21.35
N VAL A 211 -26.01 9.42 22.08
CA VAL A 211 -26.73 9.29 23.37
C VAL A 211 -25.83 9.58 24.57
N ASP A 212 -24.55 9.19 24.54
CA ASP A 212 -23.61 9.35 25.66
C ASP A 212 -22.66 10.53 25.44
N ASP A 213 -22.99 11.66 26.08
CA ASP A 213 -22.18 12.87 26.07
C ASP A 213 -20.80 12.68 26.71
N THR A 214 -20.71 11.83 27.73
CA THR A 214 -19.45 11.59 28.46
C THR A 214 -18.48 10.83 27.58
N LEU A 215 -18.95 9.75 26.95
CA LEU A 215 -18.18 8.99 25.97
C LEU A 215 -17.72 9.92 24.85
N ARG A 216 -18.64 10.66 24.21
CA ARG A 216 -18.32 11.55 23.10
C ARG A 216 -17.26 12.60 23.48
N ASN A 217 -17.40 13.26 24.64
CA ASN A 217 -16.44 14.26 25.10
C ASN A 217 -15.05 13.65 25.35
N GLN A 218 -14.98 12.43 25.88
CA GLN A 218 -13.72 11.71 26.06
C GLN A 218 -13.04 11.40 24.72
N ILE A 219 -13.80 10.94 23.71
CA ILE A 219 -13.25 10.64 22.37
C ILE A 219 -12.72 11.91 21.72
N VAL A 220 -13.47 13.02 21.79
CA VAL A 220 -13.03 14.31 21.25
C VAL A 220 -11.73 14.78 21.90
N ALA A 221 -11.62 14.68 23.23
CA ALA A 221 -10.40 15.05 23.94
C ALA A 221 -9.19 14.18 23.52
N ASN A 222 -9.39 12.88 23.33
CA ASN A 222 -8.36 11.99 22.81
C ASN A 222 -7.98 12.33 21.36
N ALA A 223 -8.94 12.74 20.54
CA ALA A 223 -8.68 13.19 19.17
C ALA A 223 -7.85 14.49 19.15
N ASP A 224 -8.19 15.46 20.02
CA ASP A 224 -7.39 16.68 20.23
C ASP A 224 -5.94 16.34 20.62
N ALA A 225 -5.75 15.46 21.60
CA ALA A 225 -4.42 15.02 22.03
C ALA A 225 -3.64 14.29 20.92
N TYR A 226 -4.32 13.43 20.15
CA TYR A 226 -3.72 12.70 19.04
C TYR A 226 -3.20 13.65 17.95
N MET A 227 -3.99 14.66 17.57
CA MET A 227 -3.61 15.63 16.53
C MET A 227 -2.43 16.52 16.93
N VAL A 228 -2.28 16.82 18.23
CA VAL A 228 -1.10 17.51 18.76
C VAL A 228 0.14 16.62 18.70
N LYS A 229 0.01 15.34 19.03
CA LYS A 229 1.13 14.37 18.96
C LYS A 229 1.52 14.04 17.52
N ASN A 230 0.56 14.06 16.59
CA ASN A 230 0.75 13.64 15.20
C ASN A 230 0.32 14.76 14.22
N PRO A 231 1.21 15.71 13.89
CA PRO A 231 0.87 16.84 13.02
C PRO A 231 0.72 16.46 11.53
N ALA A 232 1.13 15.26 11.14
CA ALA A 232 1.08 14.78 9.76
C ALA A 232 0.36 13.43 9.65
N ALA A 233 -0.21 13.17 8.47
CA ALA A 233 -0.90 11.91 8.20
C ALA A 233 0.06 10.71 8.34
N PRO A 234 -0.41 9.58 8.90
CA PRO A 234 0.39 8.37 8.98
C PRO A 234 0.79 7.88 7.59
N THR A 235 2.08 7.62 7.36
CA THR A 235 2.59 7.07 6.10
C THR A 235 2.80 5.56 6.23
N ALA A 236 2.39 4.82 5.20
CA ALA A 236 2.64 3.39 5.12
C ALA A 236 4.11 3.10 4.75
N GLY A 237 4.69 2.05 5.33
CA GLY A 237 6.05 1.58 5.00
C GLY A 237 7.17 2.03 5.93
N VAL A 238 6.88 2.22 7.21
CA VAL A 238 7.90 2.50 8.22
C VAL A 238 8.67 1.22 8.57
N ASN A 239 9.88 1.36 9.13
CA ASN A 239 10.65 0.20 9.62
C ASN A 239 9.86 -0.62 10.66
N GLU A 240 10.23 -1.89 10.84
CA GLU A 240 9.51 -2.83 11.72
C GLU A 240 9.32 -2.31 13.15
N LYS A 241 10.30 -1.57 13.66
CA LYS A 241 10.25 -0.98 15.00
C LYS A 241 9.18 0.11 15.11
N ALA A 242 9.12 1.03 14.16
CA ALA A 242 8.11 2.08 14.17
C ALA A 242 6.71 1.52 13.94
N LEU A 243 6.57 0.44 13.17
CA LEU A 243 5.30 -0.29 13.04
C LEU A 243 4.85 -0.86 14.40
N GLN A 244 5.76 -1.47 15.17
CA GLN A 244 5.46 -1.97 16.51
C GLN A 244 5.05 -0.85 17.47
N ASP A 245 5.79 0.25 17.49
CA ASP A 245 5.49 1.42 18.32
C ASP A 245 4.11 2.00 17.96
N GLN A 246 3.80 2.12 16.66
CA GLN A 246 2.51 2.60 16.17
C GLN A 246 1.34 1.66 16.53
N ILE A 247 1.53 0.34 16.43
CA ILE A 247 0.53 -0.64 16.84
C ILE A 247 0.25 -0.52 18.34
N GLN A 248 1.30 -0.41 19.17
CA GLN A 248 1.17 -0.31 20.61
C GLN A 248 0.42 0.98 21.01
N ASP A 249 0.81 2.12 20.45
CA ASP A 249 0.13 3.41 20.67
C ASP A 249 -1.34 3.35 20.26
N THR A 250 -1.63 2.75 19.10
CA THR A 250 -3.00 2.64 18.57
C THR A 250 -3.86 1.71 19.43
N GLN A 251 -3.30 0.59 19.90
CA GLN A 251 -3.99 -0.33 20.81
C GLN A 251 -4.32 0.34 22.15
N MET A 252 -3.37 1.08 22.73
CA MET A 252 -3.61 1.83 23.97
C MET A 252 -4.68 2.91 23.79
N ALA A 253 -4.62 3.65 22.68
CA ALA A 253 -5.64 4.64 22.34
C ALA A 253 -7.02 4.00 22.20
N LEU A 254 -7.13 2.90 21.45
CA LEU A 254 -8.40 2.20 21.24
C LEU A 254 -8.96 1.60 22.54
N ALA A 255 -8.11 0.99 23.38
CA ALA A 255 -8.52 0.42 24.66
C ALA A 255 -9.00 1.48 25.66
N SER A 256 -8.48 2.71 25.57
CA SER A 256 -8.93 3.83 26.40
C SER A 256 -10.33 4.34 26.05
N LEU A 257 -10.74 4.13 24.79
CA LEU A 257 -12.06 4.47 24.29
C LEU A 257 -12.98 3.31 24.67
N LYS A 258 -13.84 3.49 25.68
CA LYS A 258 -14.84 2.50 26.12
C LYS A 258 -15.96 2.33 25.06
N LEU A 259 -15.58 1.95 23.85
CA LEU A 259 -16.46 1.83 22.70
C LEU A 259 -17.36 0.61 22.84
N PRO A 260 -18.59 0.67 22.30
CA PRO A 260 -19.48 -0.48 22.18
C PRO A 260 -19.01 -1.41 21.04
N ILE A 261 -17.79 -1.94 21.15
CA ILE A 261 -17.20 -2.91 20.22
C ILE A 261 -17.00 -4.24 20.95
N GLY A 262 -16.93 -5.32 20.18
CA GLY A 262 -16.76 -6.67 20.69
C GLY A 262 -18.07 -7.43 20.83
N TRP A 263 -17.95 -8.72 21.12
CA TRP A 263 -19.06 -9.67 21.20
C TRP A 263 -19.77 -9.68 22.55
N GLN A 264 -19.61 -8.62 23.36
CA GLN A 264 -20.40 -8.50 24.57
C GLN A 264 -21.85 -8.32 24.15
N ARG A 265 -22.64 -9.39 24.34
CA ARG A 265 -24.10 -9.31 24.34
C ARG A 265 -24.40 -8.15 25.28
N SER A 266 -25.02 -7.09 24.78
CA SER A 266 -25.89 -6.25 25.61
C SER A 266 -26.68 -7.26 26.44
N GLU A 267 -26.40 -7.32 27.74
CA GLU A 267 -27.15 -8.16 28.64
C GLU A 267 -28.58 -7.70 28.45
N ALA A 268 -29.34 -8.46 27.66
CA ALA A 268 -30.73 -8.16 27.37
C ALA A 268 -31.35 -7.97 28.74
N LYS A 269 -31.77 -6.72 29.05
CA LYS A 269 -32.28 -6.37 30.36
C LYS A 269 -33.34 -7.42 30.67
N ALA A 270 -33.15 -8.18 31.75
CA ALA A 270 -34.06 -9.25 32.14
C ALA A 270 -35.49 -8.69 32.18
N GLY A 271 -36.28 -8.96 31.14
CA GLY A 271 -37.59 -8.32 30.91
C GLY A 271 -37.88 -7.88 29.47
N GLU A 272 -36.87 -7.82 28.58
CA GLU A 272 -37.10 -7.49 27.17
C GLU A 272 -37.79 -8.66 26.46
N LYS A 273 -39.02 -8.43 25.97
CA LYS A 273 -39.88 -9.45 25.36
C LYS A 273 -39.11 -10.19 24.26
N GLN A 274 -39.21 -11.52 24.25
CA GLN A 274 -38.62 -12.36 23.19
C GLN A 274 -39.11 -11.85 21.83
N SER A 275 -38.21 -11.13 21.18
CA SER A 275 -38.29 -10.51 19.88
C SER A 275 -38.73 -11.54 18.82
N GLY A 276 -39.77 -11.22 18.06
CA GLY A 276 -40.36 -12.11 17.07
C GLY A 276 -39.39 -12.42 15.91
N GLU A 277 -39.70 -13.41 15.08
CA GLU A 277 -38.84 -13.80 13.94
C GLU A 277 -38.50 -12.62 13.01
N LYS A 278 -39.45 -11.68 12.81
CA LYS A 278 -39.24 -10.43 12.06
C LYS A 278 -38.24 -9.49 12.72
N ASP A 279 -38.29 -9.35 14.04
CA ASP A 279 -37.38 -8.48 14.80
C ASP A 279 -35.96 -9.06 14.82
N ARG A 280 -35.82 -10.39 14.81
CA ARG A 280 -34.53 -11.07 14.62
C ARG A 280 -33.95 -10.83 13.24
N CYS A 281 -34.77 -10.90 12.18
CA CYS A 281 -34.33 -10.56 10.82
C CYS A 281 -33.82 -9.13 10.73
N VAL A 282 -34.52 -8.15 11.30
CA VAL A 282 -34.10 -6.74 11.31
C VAL A 282 -32.76 -6.58 12.04
N ALA A 283 -32.58 -7.23 13.20
CA ALA A 283 -31.32 -7.18 13.95
C ALA A 283 -30.12 -7.74 13.15
N TYR A 284 -30.30 -8.86 12.44
CA TYR A 284 -29.23 -9.40 11.58
C TYR A 284 -28.90 -8.47 10.40
N VAL A 285 -29.92 -7.83 9.83
CA VAL A 285 -29.74 -6.86 8.75
C VAL A 285 -28.97 -5.63 9.24
N GLU A 286 -29.30 -5.07 10.40
CA GLU A 286 -28.60 -3.93 11.00
C GLU A 286 -27.14 -4.25 11.33
N ILE A 287 -26.86 -5.46 11.86
CA ILE A 287 -25.49 -5.93 12.10
C ILE A 287 -24.73 -6.03 10.77
N PHE A 288 -25.34 -6.66 9.76
CA PHE A 288 -24.70 -6.81 8.46
C PHE A 288 -24.38 -5.46 7.80
N PHE A 289 -25.32 -4.51 7.79
CA PHE A 289 -25.08 -3.17 7.23
C PHE A 289 -24.08 -2.38 8.07
N GLY A 290 -24.14 -2.49 9.41
CA GLY A 290 -23.16 -1.88 10.30
C GLY A 290 -21.73 -2.38 10.04
N TRP A 291 -21.58 -3.68 9.80
CA TRP A 291 -20.29 -4.27 9.41
C TRP A 291 -19.86 -3.86 8.00
N LEU A 292 -20.78 -3.84 7.04
CA LEU A 292 -20.50 -3.43 5.67
C LEU A 292 -19.96 -2.00 5.61
N ILE A 293 -20.65 -1.07 6.30
CA ILE A 293 -20.22 0.34 6.38
C ILE A 293 -18.86 0.43 7.09
N SER A 294 -18.66 -0.30 8.18
CA SER A 294 -17.38 -0.30 8.92
C SER A 294 -16.23 -0.81 8.06
N ALA A 295 -16.43 -1.89 7.31
CA ALA A 295 -15.40 -2.48 6.47
C ALA A 295 -14.99 -1.53 5.34
N ILE A 296 -15.98 -0.89 4.69
CA ILE A 296 -15.73 0.12 3.65
C ILE A 296 -14.99 1.32 4.26
N ALA A 297 -15.45 1.84 5.39
CA ALA A 297 -14.84 2.98 6.07
C ALA A 297 -13.38 2.71 6.43
N ILE A 298 -13.08 1.57 7.05
CA ILE A 298 -11.71 1.18 7.44
C ILE A 298 -10.82 0.99 6.20
N SER A 299 -11.38 0.47 5.10
CA SER A 299 -10.61 0.22 3.87
C SER A 299 -10.08 1.50 3.18
N PHE A 300 -10.60 2.68 3.52
CA PHE A 300 -10.06 3.96 3.04
C PHE A 300 -8.68 4.29 3.63
N GLY A 301 -8.31 3.66 4.74
CA GLY A 301 -7.00 3.78 5.34
C GLY A 301 -6.82 5.01 6.24
N ALA A 302 -5.75 4.98 7.02
CA ALA A 302 -5.45 5.99 8.03
C ALA A 302 -5.26 7.42 7.47
N PRO A 303 -4.58 7.63 6.32
CA PRO A 303 -4.41 8.98 5.77
C PRO A 303 -5.73 9.70 5.48
N PHE A 304 -6.72 8.97 4.95
CA PHE A 304 -8.03 9.53 4.65
C PHE A 304 -8.73 10.04 5.91
N TRP A 305 -8.82 9.20 6.95
CA TRP A 305 -9.50 9.58 8.19
C TRP A 305 -8.74 10.63 9.00
N PHE A 306 -7.42 10.66 8.89
CA PHE A 306 -6.61 11.75 9.44
C PHE A 306 -6.98 13.09 8.79
N ASP A 307 -7.05 13.14 7.46
CA ASP A 307 -7.44 14.35 6.74
C ASP A 307 -8.86 14.81 7.08
N VAL A 308 -9.80 13.88 7.17
CA VAL A 308 -11.19 14.17 7.61
C VAL A 308 -11.18 14.76 9.02
N LEU A 309 -10.51 14.09 9.97
CA LEU A 309 -10.42 14.55 11.36
C LEU A 309 -9.82 15.95 11.45
N ASN A 310 -8.68 16.18 10.77
CA ASN A 310 -7.99 17.46 10.75
C ASN A 310 -8.88 18.58 10.20
N LYS A 311 -9.56 18.36 9.07
CA LYS A 311 -10.47 19.34 8.46
C LYS A 311 -11.65 19.69 9.39
N VAL A 312 -12.27 18.68 9.99
CA VAL A 312 -13.43 18.87 10.88
C VAL A 312 -13.03 19.60 12.16
N MET A 313 -11.86 19.31 12.73
CA MET A 313 -11.35 20.01 13.93
C MET A 313 -10.95 21.46 13.65
N GLN A 314 -10.35 21.75 12.49
CA GLN A 314 -10.09 23.13 12.07
C GLN A 314 -11.40 23.91 11.91
N PHE A 315 -12.42 23.30 11.30
CA PHE A 315 -13.74 23.90 11.17
C PHE A 315 -14.41 24.16 12.53
N ARG A 316 -14.32 23.20 13.47
CA ARG A 316 -14.79 23.38 14.86
C ARG A 316 -14.14 24.57 15.55
N SER A 317 -12.85 24.74 15.34
CA SER A 317 -12.07 25.83 15.93
C SER A 317 -12.48 27.19 15.36
N ALA A 318 -12.79 27.26 14.06
CA ALA A 318 -13.26 28.47 13.39
C ALA A 318 -14.67 28.92 13.84
N LEU A 319 -15.50 28.00 14.34
CA LEU A 319 -16.85 28.30 14.85
C LEU A 319 -16.87 28.78 16.32
N LYS A 320 -15.73 28.74 17.04
CA LYS A 320 -15.66 29.30 18.40
C LYS A 320 -15.79 30.82 18.30
N PRO A 321 -16.77 31.46 18.98
CA PRO A 321 -16.92 32.90 18.93
C PRO A 321 -15.66 33.59 19.45
N LEU A 322 -15.22 34.66 18.77
CA LEU A 322 -14.14 35.52 19.25
C LEU A 322 -14.48 36.00 20.67
N PRO A 323 -13.50 36.05 21.60
CA PRO A 323 -13.73 36.65 22.90
C PRO A 323 -14.26 38.07 22.69
N LYS A 324 -15.42 38.38 23.27
CA LYS A 324 -15.95 39.75 23.24
C LYS A 324 -14.89 40.65 23.91
N ALA A 325 -14.36 41.60 23.14
CA ALA A 325 -13.51 42.67 23.63
C ALA A 325 -14.28 43.58 24.59
#